data_AF-A0AA47MQ60-F1
#
_entry.id   AF-A0AA47MQ60-F1
#
_cell.length_a   1.000
_cell.length_b   1.000
_cell.length_c   1.000
_cell.angle_alpha   90.00
_cell.angle_beta   90.00
_cell.angle_gamma   90.00
#
_symmetry.space_group_name_H-M   'P 1'
#
loop_
_entity.id
_entity.type
_entity.pdbx_description
1 polymer ?
#
loop_
_entity_poly.entity_id
_entity_poly.type
_entity_poly.pdbx_seq_one_letter_code
_entity_poly.pdbx_strand_id
1 'polypeptide(L)'
;MIVPLLLSLGFWVNTKSHLLMEGVLILNFSKRFDSFRFGQQLTLFIQNPFLITDVSGFSKEVTQHFKWANAGPLQMQLIDLQADVALKEQFGITDPATFWLQMVSETAFPGLRKVALYTLTMFGSTYSCEAAFSAMNIIKSKYRSRLTNEHLHMCMRMALTPFQPRFKLLAGKARAQFSH
;
A
#
# COMPACT_ATOMS: atom_id res chain seq x y z
N MET A 1 -9.38 1.56 10.88
CA MET A 1 -9.95 1.35 9.52
C MET A 1 -8.89 1.09 8.45
N ILE A 2 -7.67 1.64 8.59
CA ILE A 2 -6.53 1.35 7.71
C ILE A 2 -5.89 -0.03 8.01
N VAL A 3 -5.77 -0.38 9.30
CA VAL A 3 -5.21 -1.67 9.74
C VAL A 3 -6.00 -2.89 9.24
N PRO A 4 -7.35 -2.93 9.25
CA PRO A 4 -8.13 -4.02 8.64
C PRO A 4 -7.97 -4.15 7.12
N LEU A 5 -7.76 -3.02 6.41
CA LEU A 5 -7.54 -2.98 4.97
C LEU A 5 -6.19 -3.64 4.62
N LEU A 6 -5.16 -3.34 5.40
CA LEU A 6 -3.83 -3.95 5.31
C LEU A 6 -3.84 -5.43 5.74
N LEU A 7 -4.63 -5.79 6.75
CA LEU A 7 -4.85 -7.19 7.16
C LEU A 7 -5.56 -8.01 6.08
N SER A 8 -6.52 -7.44 5.35
CA SER A 8 -7.22 -8.13 4.25
C SER A 8 -6.33 -8.42 3.04
N LEU A 9 -5.20 -7.71 2.91
CA LEU A 9 -4.20 -7.89 1.85
C LEU A 9 -3.13 -8.95 2.19
N GLY A 10 -3.25 -9.67 3.32
CA GLY A 10 -2.49 -10.90 3.58
C GLY A 10 -1.03 -10.73 4.05
N PHE A 11 -0.65 -9.58 4.62
CA PHE A 11 0.72 -9.33 5.05
C PHE A 11 0.87 -9.37 6.57
N TRP A 12 1.18 -10.53 7.17
CA TRP A 12 2.01 -10.56 8.38
C TRP A 12 2.71 -11.91 8.62
N VAL A 13 4.05 -11.86 8.77
CA VAL A 13 4.88 -12.98 9.23
C VAL A 13 5.16 -12.80 10.73
N ASN A 14 4.60 -13.72 11.50
CA ASN A 14 4.69 -13.93 12.95
C ASN A 14 6.14 -13.93 13.48
N THR A 15 6.44 -13.16 14.53
CA THR A 15 7.29 -13.59 15.66
C THR A 15 7.09 -12.74 16.92
N LYS A 16 6.87 -13.42 18.05
CA LYS A 16 6.46 -12.90 19.37
C LYS A 16 7.57 -12.16 20.14
N SER A 17 7.81 -10.90 19.82
CA SER A 17 8.45 -9.93 20.74
C SER A 17 8.16 -8.46 20.41
N HIS A 18 7.10 -8.19 19.64
CA HIS A 18 6.93 -6.96 18.83
C HIS A 18 5.79 -6.01 19.25
N LEU A 19 5.13 -6.23 20.39
CA LEU A 19 3.83 -5.57 20.69
C LEU A 19 3.92 -4.06 21.03
N LEU A 20 5.03 -3.55 21.56
CA LEU A 20 5.12 -2.14 21.99
C LEU A 20 5.42 -1.16 20.85
N MET A 21 6.24 -1.57 19.87
CA MET A 21 6.60 -0.71 18.73
C MET A 21 5.49 -0.64 17.69
N GLU A 22 4.79 -1.75 17.43
CA GLU A 22 3.58 -1.75 16.61
C GLU A 22 2.49 -0.84 17.19
N GLY A 23 2.25 -0.91 18.51
CA GLY A 23 1.25 -0.08 19.16
C GLY A 23 1.50 1.43 19.01
N VAL A 24 2.74 1.87 19.19
CA VAL A 24 3.12 3.29 19.03
C VAL A 24 3.02 3.73 17.56
N LEU A 25 3.40 2.86 16.62
CA LEU A 25 3.30 3.16 15.19
C LEU A 25 1.82 3.26 14.79
N ILE A 26 1.00 2.28 15.15
CA ILE A 26 -0.44 2.26 14.91
C ILE A 26 -1.10 3.51 15.52
N LEU A 27 -0.71 3.90 16.73
CA LEU A 27 -1.24 5.10 17.39
C LEU A 27 -0.84 6.39 16.65
N ASN A 28 0.43 6.52 16.24
CA ASN A 28 0.92 7.68 15.50
C ASN A 28 0.31 7.77 14.09
N PHE A 29 0.14 6.65 13.41
CA PHE A 29 -0.59 6.57 12.15
C PHE A 29 -2.06 6.94 12.35
N SER A 30 -2.73 6.36 13.35
CA SER A 30 -4.12 6.67 13.65
C SER A 30 -4.32 8.15 13.97
N LYS A 31 -3.39 8.80 14.69
CA LYS A 31 -3.42 10.24 14.96
C LYS A 31 -3.15 11.08 13.71
N ARG A 32 -2.16 10.70 12.90
CA ARG A 32 -1.79 11.44 11.68
C ARG A 32 -2.87 11.36 10.60
N PHE A 33 -3.58 10.25 10.53
CA PHE A 33 -4.66 10.01 9.59
C PHE A 33 -6.06 10.14 10.22
N ASP A 34 -6.17 10.73 11.41
CA ASP A 34 -7.46 10.88 12.09
C ASP A 34 -8.41 11.82 11.33
N SER A 35 -7.85 12.78 10.60
CA SER A 35 -8.57 13.65 9.66
C SER A 35 -8.89 12.98 8.32
N PHE A 36 -8.23 11.85 8.01
CA PHE A 36 -8.39 11.07 6.78
C PHE A 36 -9.26 9.84 7.04
N ARG A 37 -10.42 10.06 7.64
CA ARG A 37 -11.47 9.04 7.64
C ARG A 37 -12.21 9.14 6.33
N PHE A 38 -11.76 8.37 5.35
CA PHE A 38 -12.63 8.01 4.24
C PHE A 38 -13.89 7.36 4.79
N GLY A 39 -15.04 7.59 4.18
CA GLY A 39 -16.25 6.91 4.62
C GLY A 39 -16.21 5.41 4.28
N GLN A 40 -17.24 4.73 4.77
CA GLN A 40 -17.38 3.29 4.60
C GLN A 40 -17.55 2.92 3.12
N GLN A 41 -18.19 3.79 2.33
CA GLN A 41 -18.44 3.54 0.91
C GLN A 41 -17.15 3.56 0.10
N LEU A 42 -16.25 4.52 0.33
CA LEU A 42 -14.98 4.56 -0.39
C LEU A 42 -14.08 3.38 0.00
N THR A 43 -14.11 2.95 1.26
CA THR A 43 -13.37 1.76 1.70
C THR A 43 -13.89 0.50 0.98
N LEU A 44 -15.22 0.33 0.97
CA LEU A 44 -15.87 -0.77 0.28
C LEU A 44 -15.60 -0.72 -1.22
N PHE A 45 -15.62 0.47 -1.83
CA PHE A 45 -15.32 0.69 -3.24
C PHE A 45 -13.94 0.16 -3.63
N ILE A 46 -12.91 0.52 -2.88
CA ILE A 46 -11.55 0.05 -3.17
C ILE A 46 -11.47 -1.46 -3.02
N GLN A 47 -12.07 -2.01 -1.97
CA GLN A 47 -11.99 -3.43 -1.68
C GLN A 47 -12.83 -4.28 -2.62
N ASN A 48 -14.02 -3.83 -3.02
CA ASN A 48 -14.91 -4.51 -3.94
C ASN A 48 -16.00 -3.54 -4.45
N PRO A 49 -15.84 -2.96 -5.65
CA PRO A 49 -16.80 -2.01 -6.20
C PRO A 49 -18.15 -2.65 -6.55
N PHE A 50 -18.21 -3.98 -6.70
CA PHE A 50 -19.43 -4.72 -7.05
C PHE A 50 -20.39 -4.91 -5.85
N LEU A 51 -19.97 -4.56 -4.63
CA LEU A 51 -20.80 -4.61 -3.43
C LEU A 51 -21.48 -3.28 -3.10
N ILE A 52 -21.18 -2.21 -3.84
CA ILE A 52 -21.83 -0.90 -3.61
C ILE A 52 -23.26 -0.96 -4.12
N THR A 53 -24.22 -0.98 -3.21
CA THR A 53 -25.64 -0.91 -3.54
C THR A 53 -26.15 0.53 -3.59
N ASP A 54 -25.61 1.42 -2.74
CA ASP A 54 -25.98 2.84 -2.72
C ASP A 54 -24.99 3.66 -3.56
N VAL A 55 -25.18 3.60 -4.87
CA VAL A 55 -24.39 4.37 -5.87
C VAL A 55 -24.49 5.87 -5.61
N SER A 56 -25.66 6.35 -5.16
CA SER A 56 -25.90 7.76 -4.89
C SER A 56 -25.11 8.23 -3.65
N GLY A 57 -25.13 7.45 -2.57
CA GLY A 57 -24.38 7.70 -1.35
C GLY A 57 -22.88 7.64 -1.57
N PHE A 58 -22.39 6.65 -2.31
CA PHE A 58 -21.00 6.57 -2.73
C PHE A 58 -20.55 7.84 -3.44
N SER A 59 -21.27 8.26 -4.48
CA SER A 59 -20.87 9.45 -5.27
C SER A 59 -20.86 10.73 -4.42
N LYS A 60 -21.83 10.89 -3.50
CA LYS A 60 -21.86 12.03 -2.57
C LYS A 60 -20.65 12.02 -1.64
N GLU A 61 -20.34 10.87 -1.04
CA GLU A 61 -19.16 10.69 -0.17
C GLU A 61 -17.86 11.04 -0.93
N VAL A 62 -17.71 10.53 -2.16
CA VAL A 62 -16.55 10.82 -3.01
C VAL A 62 -16.44 12.32 -3.27
N THR A 63 -17.52 13.00 -3.68
CA THR A 63 -17.48 14.45 -3.96
C THR A 63 -17.22 15.31 -2.72
N GLN A 64 -17.52 14.81 -1.53
CA GLN A 64 -17.18 15.49 -0.28
C GLN A 64 -15.67 15.55 -0.07
N HIS A 65 -14.97 14.43 -0.30
CA HIS A 65 -13.52 14.30 -0.12
C HIS A 65 -12.71 14.79 -1.33
N PHE A 66 -13.20 14.54 -2.54
CA PHE A 66 -12.54 14.87 -3.79
C PHE A 66 -13.29 16.00 -4.49
N LYS A 67 -12.88 17.24 -4.26
CA LYS A 67 -13.56 18.43 -4.84
C LYS A 67 -13.55 18.49 -6.36
N TRP A 68 -12.63 17.75 -7.01
CA TRP A 68 -12.56 17.63 -8.46
C TRP A 68 -13.56 16.62 -9.02
N ALA A 69 -14.14 15.75 -8.19
CA ALA A 69 -15.05 14.71 -8.61
C ALA A 69 -16.45 15.27 -8.89
N ASN A 70 -17.18 14.64 -9.81
CA ASN A 70 -18.56 14.97 -10.13
C ASN A 70 -19.45 13.74 -9.91
N ALA A 71 -20.54 13.90 -9.16
CA ALA A 71 -21.41 12.81 -8.77
C ALA A 71 -22.06 12.11 -9.98
N GLY A 72 -22.63 12.85 -10.93
CA GLY A 72 -23.36 12.27 -12.06
C GLY A 72 -22.53 11.30 -12.91
N PRO A 73 -21.37 11.74 -13.44
CA PRO A 73 -20.47 10.86 -14.20
C PRO A 73 -19.95 9.67 -13.38
N LEU A 74 -19.69 9.85 -12.08
CA LEU A 74 -19.25 8.75 -11.22
C LEU A 74 -20.34 7.71 -11.00
N GLN A 75 -21.59 8.13 -10.84
CA GLN A 75 -22.72 7.21 -10.71
C GLN A 75 -22.88 6.36 -11.97
N MET A 76 -22.87 6.99 -13.14
CA MET A 76 -22.97 6.29 -14.43
C MET A 76 -21.80 5.30 -14.62
N GLN A 77 -20.57 5.75 -14.39
CA GLN A 77 -19.40 4.87 -14.48
C GLN A 77 -19.49 3.68 -13.51
N LEU A 78 -20.03 3.87 -12.30
CA LEU A 78 -20.13 2.78 -11.33
C LEU A 78 -21.18 1.76 -11.75
N ILE A 79 -22.32 2.23 -12.27
CA ILE A 79 -23.36 1.37 -12.83
C ILE A 79 -22.80 0.57 -14.01
N ASP A 80 -22.12 1.24 -14.94
CA ASP A 80 -21.52 0.60 -16.12
C ASP A 80 -20.46 -0.44 -15.70
N LEU A 81 -19.60 -0.10 -14.75
CA LEU A 81 -18.59 -1.03 -14.22
C LEU A 81 -19.24 -2.24 -13.55
N GLN A 82 -20.32 -2.04 -12.79
CA GLN A 82 -21.03 -3.14 -12.10
C GLN A 82 -21.80 -4.04 -13.07
N ALA A 83 -22.23 -3.50 -14.22
CA ALA A 83 -22.87 -4.25 -15.29
C ALA A 83 -21.86 -5.04 -16.16
N ASP A 84 -20.58 -4.68 -16.11
CA ASP A 84 -19.52 -5.37 -16.86
C ASP A 84 -19.15 -6.71 -16.20
N VAL A 85 -19.66 -7.79 -16.78
CA VAL A 85 -19.43 -9.17 -16.32
C VAL A 85 -17.95 -9.57 -16.45
N ALA A 86 -17.26 -9.13 -17.49
CA ALA A 86 -15.86 -9.48 -17.71
C ALA A 86 -14.97 -8.82 -16.65
N LEU A 87 -15.21 -7.55 -16.32
CA LEU A 87 -14.52 -6.88 -15.22
C LEU A 87 -14.82 -7.54 -13.87
N LYS A 88 -16.05 -8.01 -13.65
CA LYS A 88 -16.42 -8.73 -12.43
C LYS A 88 -15.69 -10.06 -12.30
N GLU A 89 -15.56 -10.81 -13.38
CA GLU A 89 -14.78 -12.06 -13.41
C GLU A 89 -13.28 -11.81 -13.18
N GLN A 90 -12.72 -10.79 -13.84
CA GLN A 90 -11.33 -10.36 -13.64
C GLN A 90 -11.05 -9.95 -12.19
N PHE A 91 -11.99 -9.25 -11.56
CA PHE A 91 -11.90 -8.91 -10.14
C PHE A 91 -11.87 -10.17 -9.26
N GLY A 92 -12.62 -11.22 -9.61
CA GLY A 92 -12.62 -12.49 -8.87
C GLY A 92 -11.27 -13.23 -8.86
N ILE A 93 -10.37 -12.91 -9.80
CA ILE A 93 -9.06 -13.57 -9.94
C ILE A 93 -7.87 -12.63 -9.67
N THR A 94 -8.11 -11.34 -9.39
CA THR A 94 -7.07 -10.36 -9.09
C THR A 94 -7.26 -9.75 -7.71
N ASP A 95 -6.16 -9.32 -7.10
CA ASP A 95 -6.26 -8.50 -5.89
C ASP A 95 -6.77 -7.09 -6.24
N PRO A 96 -7.39 -6.37 -5.28
CA PRO A 96 -7.98 -5.06 -5.56
C PRO A 96 -7.00 -4.03 -6.11
N ALA A 97 -5.74 -4.03 -5.68
CA ALA A 97 -4.77 -3.06 -6.17
C ALA A 97 -4.47 -3.31 -7.66
N THR A 98 -4.21 -4.56 -8.04
CA THR A 98 -3.98 -4.95 -9.44
C THR A 98 -5.19 -4.65 -10.31
N PHE A 99 -6.41 -4.93 -9.83
CA PHE A 99 -7.64 -4.62 -10.55
C PHE A 99 -7.72 -3.14 -10.95
N TRP A 100 -7.57 -2.23 -9.99
CA TRP A 100 -7.65 -0.78 -10.25
C TRP A 100 -6.47 -0.24 -11.08
N LEU A 101 -5.29 -0.83 -10.94
CA LEU A 101 -4.08 -0.39 -11.63
C LEU A 101 -4.00 -0.88 -13.08
N GLN A 102 -4.51 -2.09 -13.36
CA GLN A 102 -4.25 -2.78 -14.63
C GLN A 102 -5.52 -3.13 -15.40
N MET A 103 -6.62 -3.49 -14.73
CA MET A 103 -7.82 -4.02 -15.40
C MET A 103 -8.84 -2.93 -15.77
N VAL A 104 -9.04 -1.95 -14.89
CA VAL A 104 -10.02 -0.88 -15.11
C VAL A 104 -9.50 0.12 -16.14
N SER A 105 -10.14 0.23 -17.30
CA SER A 105 -9.71 1.17 -18.36
C SER A 105 -9.85 2.65 -17.94
N GLU A 106 -8.81 3.45 -18.19
CA GLU A 106 -8.83 4.90 -17.96
C GLU A 106 -9.79 5.63 -18.92
N THR A 107 -9.96 5.12 -20.14
CA THR A 107 -10.86 5.75 -21.13
C THR A 107 -12.33 5.48 -20.83
N ALA A 108 -12.65 4.29 -20.34
CA ALA A 108 -14.03 3.90 -20.02
C ALA A 108 -14.46 4.41 -18.63
N PHE A 109 -13.57 4.35 -17.63
CA PHE A 109 -13.89 4.70 -16.24
C PHE A 109 -12.93 5.75 -15.65
N PRO A 110 -12.74 6.92 -16.31
CA PRO A 110 -11.72 7.89 -15.92
C PRO A 110 -11.90 8.43 -14.49
N GLY A 111 -13.15 8.63 -14.08
CA GLY A 111 -13.48 9.15 -12.75
C GLY A 111 -13.21 8.13 -11.66
N LEU A 112 -13.77 6.92 -11.82
CA LEU A 112 -13.60 5.83 -10.86
C LEU A 112 -12.15 5.40 -10.72
N ARG A 113 -11.44 5.23 -11.84
CA ARG A 113 -10.03 4.87 -11.83
C ARG A 113 -9.21 5.93 -11.09
N LYS A 114 -9.46 7.22 -11.37
CA LYS A 114 -8.77 8.30 -10.67
C LYS A 114 -9.05 8.28 -9.16
N VAL A 115 -10.30 8.13 -8.73
CA VAL A 115 -10.66 8.00 -7.30
C VAL A 115 -9.91 6.82 -6.67
N ALA A 116 -9.88 5.67 -7.35
CA ALA A 116 -9.20 4.48 -6.86
C ALA A 116 -7.69 4.68 -6.70
N LEU A 117 -7.04 5.24 -7.72
CA LEU A 117 -5.60 5.51 -7.69
C LEU A 117 -5.23 6.51 -6.59
N TYR A 118 -5.98 7.60 -6.43
CA TYR A 118 -5.75 8.55 -5.34
C TYR A 118 -5.89 7.87 -3.98
N THR A 119 -6.91 7.03 -3.81
CA THR A 119 -7.15 6.34 -2.53
C THR A 119 -6.06 5.30 -2.23
N LEU A 120 -5.65 4.50 -3.22
CA LEU A 120 -4.56 3.53 -3.08
C LEU A 120 -3.21 4.21 -2.81
N THR A 121 -2.92 5.32 -3.49
CA THR A 121 -1.63 6.03 -3.35
C THR A 121 -1.55 6.91 -2.11
N MET A 122 -2.69 7.33 -1.53
CA MET A 122 -2.72 7.99 -0.21
C MET A 122 -2.06 7.11 0.87
N PHE A 123 -2.14 5.79 0.73
CA PHE A 123 -1.47 4.83 1.62
C PHE A 123 -0.08 4.39 1.14
N GLY A 124 0.42 4.89 0.01
CA GLY A 124 1.73 4.51 -0.53
C GLY A 124 2.90 4.88 0.40
N SER A 125 2.77 5.99 1.13
CA SER A 125 3.75 6.36 2.17
C SER A 125 3.67 5.41 3.38
N THR A 126 2.47 4.94 3.75
CA THR A 126 2.25 3.93 4.79
C THR A 126 2.90 2.61 4.40
N TYR A 127 2.65 2.13 3.18
CA TYR A 127 3.30 0.92 2.65
C TYR A 127 4.82 1.04 2.66
N SER A 128 5.36 2.17 2.18
CA SER A 128 6.81 2.42 2.16
C SER A 128 7.38 2.44 3.57
N CYS A 129 6.66 3.02 4.54
CA CYS A 129 7.06 3.04 5.94
C CYS A 129 7.00 1.63 6.56
N GLU A 130 5.94 0.86 6.34
CA GLU A 130 5.80 -0.51 6.83
C GLU A 130 6.88 -1.42 6.26
N ALA A 131 7.15 -1.34 4.95
CA ALA A 131 8.25 -2.05 4.31
C ALA A 131 9.61 -1.65 4.91
N ALA A 132 9.84 -0.36 5.15
CA ALA A 132 11.04 0.14 5.81
C ALA A 132 11.18 -0.39 7.24
N PHE A 133 10.11 -0.34 8.05
CA PHE A 133 10.14 -0.87 9.42
C PHE A 133 10.34 -2.38 9.46
N SER A 134 9.68 -3.12 8.57
CA SER A 134 9.86 -4.57 8.43
C SER A 134 11.31 -4.91 8.06
N ALA A 135 11.88 -4.24 7.05
CA ALA A 135 13.28 -4.40 6.67
C ALA A 135 14.23 -4.06 7.83
N MET A 136 13.97 -2.96 8.54
CA MET A 136 14.77 -2.57 9.71
C MET A 136 14.74 -3.65 10.79
N ASN A 137 13.57 -4.22 11.06
CA ASN A 137 13.40 -5.28 12.05
C ASN A 137 14.17 -6.54 11.66
N ILE A 138 14.10 -6.97 10.40
CA ILE A 138 14.85 -8.13 9.91
C ILE A 138 16.37 -7.89 10.03
N ILE A 139 16.85 -6.73 9.59
CA ILE A 139 18.27 -6.36 9.63
C ILE A 139 18.77 -6.30 11.08
N LYS A 140 18.04 -5.62 11.97
CA LYS A 140 18.39 -5.52 13.40
C LYS A 140 18.30 -6.85 14.13
N SER A 141 17.33 -7.71 13.79
CA SER A 141 17.20 -9.05 14.40
C SER A 141 18.38 -9.94 14.01
N LYS A 142 18.75 -9.95 12.72
CA LYS A 142 19.81 -10.83 12.17
C LYS A 142 21.23 -10.42 12.60
N TYR A 143 21.48 -9.13 12.85
CA TYR A 143 22.83 -8.59 13.15
C TYR A 143 22.89 -7.79 14.46
N ARG A 144 21.97 -8.05 15.40
CA ARG A 144 21.70 -7.21 16.59
C ARG A 144 22.93 -6.84 17.42
N SER A 145 23.91 -7.74 17.52
CA SER A 145 25.13 -7.57 18.33
C SER A 145 26.31 -6.95 17.58
N ARG A 146 26.20 -6.70 16.27
CA ARG A 146 27.35 -6.33 15.40
C ARG A 146 27.13 -5.09 14.53
N LEU A 147 25.92 -4.51 14.55
CA LEU A 147 25.55 -3.45 13.61
C LEU A 147 25.70 -2.06 14.24
N THR A 148 26.56 -1.22 13.65
CA THR A 148 26.61 0.21 13.96
C THR A 148 25.46 0.94 13.25
N ASN A 149 25.15 2.17 13.66
CA ASN A 149 24.08 2.95 13.05
C ASN A 149 24.35 3.24 11.55
N GLU A 150 25.60 3.41 11.16
CA GLU A 150 26.01 3.56 9.76
C GLU A 150 25.76 2.29 8.95
N HIS A 151 26.09 1.11 9.50
CA HIS A 151 25.83 -0.17 8.84
C HIS A 151 24.33 -0.41 8.65
N LEU A 152 23.51 -0.03 9.64
CA LEU A 152 22.05 -0.09 9.52
C LEU A 152 21.54 0.81 8.40
N HIS A 153 22.00 2.06 8.34
CA HIS A 153 21.60 3.01 7.32
C HIS A 153 21.95 2.52 5.90
N MET A 154 23.15 1.94 5.72
CA MET A 154 23.56 1.31 4.46
C MET A 154 22.66 0.13 4.08
N CYS A 155 22.34 -0.76 5.03
CA CYS A 155 21.47 -1.92 4.78
C CYS A 155 20.04 -1.50 4.42
N MET A 156 19.51 -0.49 5.12
CA MET A 156 18.20 0.09 4.83
C MET A 156 18.15 0.71 3.43
N ARG A 157 19.20 1.45 3.03
CA ARG A 157 19.30 1.99 1.67
C ARG A 157 19.32 0.88 0.61
N MET A 158 20.03 -0.22 0.86
CA MET A 158 20.03 -1.36 -0.06
C MET A 158 18.68 -2.07 -0.13
N ALA A 159 17.96 -2.19 1.01
CA ALA A 159 16.69 -2.90 1.08
C ALA A 159 15.52 -2.12 0.45
N LEU A 160 15.57 -0.78 0.49
CA LEU A 160 14.44 0.08 0.12
C LEU A 160 14.62 0.79 -1.23
N THR A 161 15.74 0.58 -1.91
CA THR A 161 16.00 1.19 -3.21
C THR A 161 16.40 0.12 -4.22
N PRO A 162 16.20 0.33 -5.53
CA PRO A 162 16.68 -0.57 -6.58
C PRO A 162 18.22 -0.58 -6.72
N PHE A 163 18.94 -0.05 -5.73
CA PHE A 163 20.39 0.01 -5.72
C PHE A 163 20.99 -1.40 -5.63
N GLN A 164 21.66 -1.82 -6.71
CA GLN A 164 22.41 -3.07 -6.71
C GLN A 164 23.87 -2.81 -6.30
N PRO A 165 24.34 -3.37 -5.17
CA PRO A 165 25.74 -3.26 -4.79
C PRO A 165 26.60 -3.99 -5.81
N ARG A 166 27.67 -3.33 -6.28
CA ARG A 166 28.63 -3.91 -7.24
C ARG A 166 29.57 -4.90 -6.55
N PHE A 167 29.03 -6.01 -6.05
CA PHE A 167 29.76 -7.03 -5.30
C PHE A 167 30.97 -7.58 -6.06
N LYS A 168 30.87 -7.74 -7.39
CA LYS A 168 31.98 -8.20 -8.24
C LYS A 168 33.17 -7.23 -8.21
N LEU A 169 32.92 -5.93 -8.21
CA LEU A 169 33.95 -4.90 -8.14
C LEU A 169 34.58 -4.83 -6.74
N LEU A 170 33.77 -5.01 -5.69
CA LEU A 170 34.24 -5.05 -4.31
C LEU A 170 35.09 -6.30 -4.03
N ALA A 171 34.64 -7.47 -4.46
CA ALA A 171 35.37 -8.72 -4.33
C ALA A 171 36.70 -8.69 -5.11
N GLY A 172 36.73 -8.08 -6.30
CA GLY A 172 37.96 -7.91 -7.07
C GLY A 172 38.95 -6.89 -6.47
N LYS A 173 38.48 -5.98 -5.61
CA LYS A 173 39.33 -4.99 -4.90
C LYS A 173 39.68 -5.40 -3.47
N ALA A 174 39.02 -6.43 -2.91
CA ALA A 174 39.32 -6.95 -1.60
C ALA A 174 40.66 -7.69 -1.65
N ARG A 175 41.74 -7.04 -1.17
CA ARG A 175 42.99 -7.74 -0.89
C ARG A 175 42.72 -8.73 0.25
N ALA A 176 42.85 -10.02 -0.03
CA ALA A 176 42.92 -11.03 1.00
C ALA A 176 44.14 -10.74 1.88
N GLN A 177 43.91 -10.12 3.04
CA GLN A 177 44.90 -10.06 4.10
C GLN A 177 44.90 -11.43 4.76
N PHE A 178 45.69 -12.35 4.22
CA PHE A 178 46.03 -13.56 4.96
C PHE A 178 46.91 -13.12 6.13
N SER A 179 46.34 -13.11 7.34
CA SER A 179 47.14 -13.07 8.56
C SER A 179 47.96 -14.35 8.63
N HIS A 180 49.28 -14.18 8.74
CA HIS A 180 50.25 -15.25 8.91
C HIS A 180 50.21 -15.83 10.34
#